data_AF-A0A087SRZ8-F1
#
_entry.id   AF-A0A087SRZ8-F1
#
_cell.length_a   1.000
_cell.length_b   1.000
_cell.length_c   1.000
_cell.angle_alpha   90.00
_cell.angle_beta   90.00
_cell.angle_gamma   90.00
#
_symmetry.space_group_name_H-M   'P 1'
#
loop_
_entity.id
_entity.type
_entity.pdbx_description
1 polymer ?
#
loop_
_entity_poly.entity_id
_entity_poly.type
_entity_poly.pdbx_seq_one_letter_code
_entity_poly.pdbx_strand_id
1 'polypeptide(L)'
;MAAKAFLGIGEGNAAETEYQQLTEGLIKDILNVSQLSRDAPDRENVLKEIKDRSTAWVAKYRRQGSVQGRPSFANTYSAVNAIAGHINSFGFSTPVPKKRLDRIVKDLTDAERQLQRGR
;
A
#
# COMPACT_ATOMS: atom_id res chain seq x y z
N MET A 1 27.68 27.97 -23.53
CA MET A 1 26.34 27.39 -23.79
C MET A 1 25.64 27.19 -22.46
N ALA A 2 24.58 27.94 -22.19
CA ALA A 2 23.80 27.81 -20.97
C ALA A 2 22.77 26.68 -21.15
N ALA A 3 22.89 25.60 -20.37
CA ALA A 3 21.90 24.54 -20.34
C ALA A 3 20.68 25.01 -19.52
N LYS A 4 19.53 25.07 -20.19
CA LYS A 4 18.23 25.46 -19.65
C LYS A 4 17.82 24.52 -18.50
N ALA A 5 17.62 25.09 -17.32
CA ALA A 5 16.80 24.50 -16.29
C ALA A 5 15.33 24.56 -16.73
N PHE A 6 14.76 23.42 -17.13
CA PHE A 6 13.32 23.27 -17.30
C PHE A 6 12.71 22.98 -15.93
N LEU A 7 12.02 23.98 -15.39
CA LEU A 7 11.27 23.95 -14.14
C LEU A 7 10.13 22.93 -14.23
N GLY A 8 10.27 21.80 -13.53
CA GLY A 8 9.28 20.72 -13.39
C GLY A 8 8.12 21.04 -12.43
N ILE A 9 7.50 22.22 -12.53
CA ILE A 9 6.47 22.68 -11.57
C ILE A 9 5.13 21.91 -11.73
N GLY A 10 4.89 21.25 -12.87
CA GLY A 10 3.64 20.48 -13.12
C GLY A 10 3.72 18.97 -12.85
N GLU A 11 4.84 18.33 -13.16
CA GLU A 11 4.96 16.86 -13.15
C GLU A 11 5.17 16.30 -11.73
N GLY A 12 5.90 17.03 -10.89
CA GLY A 12 6.14 16.63 -9.48
C GLY A 12 4.87 16.62 -8.64
N ASN A 13 3.97 17.60 -8.82
CA ASN A 13 2.70 17.65 -8.09
C ASN A 13 1.71 16.56 -8.53
N ALA A 14 1.69 16.22 -9.83
CA ALA A 14 0.82 15.17 -10.35
C ALA A 14 1.26 13.78 -9.84
N ALA A 15 2.56 13.49 -9.89
CA ALA A 15 3.11 12.24 -9.37
C ALA A 15 2.92 12.10 -7.84
N GLU A 16 3.06 13.20 -7.11
CA GLU A 16 2.80 13.25 -5.67
C GLU A 16 1.33 12.96 -5.34
N THR A 17 0.41 13.66 -6.03
CA THR A 17 -1.03 13.48 -5.86
C THR A 17 -1.44 12.05 -6.19
N GLU A 18 -0.88 11.47 -7.26
CA GLU A 18 -1.14 10.09 -7.63
C GLU A 18 -0.61 9.10 -6.58
N TYR A 19 0.61 9.30 -6.07
CA TYR A 19 1.16 8.47 -4.99
C TYR A 19 0.28 8.51 -3.75
N GLN A 20 -0.17 9.70 -3.34
CA GLN A 20 -1.07 9.87 -2.22
C GLN A 20 -2.38 9.13 -2.44
N GLN A 21 -3.06 9.36 -3.57
CA GLN A 21 -4.35 8.74 -3.87
C GLN A 21 -4.27 7.21 -3.96
N LEU A 22 -3.28 6.68 -4.69
CA LEU A 22 -3.15 5.23 -4.87
C LEU A 22 -2.73 4.53 -3.57
N THR A 23 -1.87 5.16 -2.75
CA THR A 23 -1.45 4.57 -1.47
C THR A 23 -2.56 4.64 -0.43
N GLU A 24 -3.30 5.75 -0.36
CA GLU A 24 -4.45 5.89 0.54
C GLU A 24 -5.56 4.91 0.18
N GLY A 25 -5.88 4.76 -1.11
CA GLY A 25 -6.81 3.74 -1.58
C GLY A 25 -6.35 2.32 -1.27
N LEU A 26 -5.03 2.05 -1.34
CA LEU A 26 -4.47 0.76 -0.93
C LEU A 26 -4.66 0.48 0.55
N ILE A 27 -4.29 1.44 1.39
CA ILE A 27 -4.41 1.35 2.84
C ILE A 27 -5.87 1.09 3.23
N LYS A 28 -6.82 1.89 2.71
CA LYS A 28 -8.23 1.77 3.07
C LYS A 28 -8.81 0.40 2.76
N ASP A 29 -8.52 -0.17 1.59
CA ASP A 29 -9.08 -1.47 1.24
C ASP A 29 -8.53 -2.58 2.12
N ILE A 30 -7.23 -2.54 2.46
CA ILE A 30 -6.65 -3.51 3.38
C ILE A 30 -7.25 -3.38 4.78
N LEU A 31 -7.44 -2.15 5.28
CA LEU A 31 -8.08 -1.90 6.58
C LEU A 31 -9.54 -2.37 6.58
N ASN A 32 -10.31 -2.11 5.52
CA ASN A 32 -11.69 -2.56 5.39
C ASN A 32 -11.78 -4.10 5.44
N VAL A 33 -10.89 -4.79 4.72
CA VAL A 33 -10.87 -6.26 4.71
C VAL A 33 -10.39 -6.88 6.01
N SER A 34 -9.54 -6.17 6.77
CA SER A 34 -9.19 -6.58 8.12
C SER A 34 -10.40 -6.63 9.08
N GLN A 35 -11.45 -5.86 8.76
CA GLN A 35 -12.69 -5.78 9.53
C GLN A 35 -13.80 -6.71 9.00
N LEU A 36 -13.63 -7.29 7.81
CA LEU A 36 -14.61 -8.24 7.26
C LEU A 36 -14.68 -9.52 8.10
N SER A 37 -15.92 -10.02 8.27
CA SER A 37 -16.16 -11.31 8.90
C SER A 37 -15.42 -12.43 8.17
N ARG A 38 -15.04 -13.47 8.91
CA ARG A 38 -14.41 -14.67 8.34
C ARG A 38 -15.35 -15.42 7.39
N ASP A 39 -16.65 -15.32 7.65
CA ASP A 39 -17.70 -16.03 6.92
C ASP A 39 -18.33 -15.15 5.83
N ALA A 40 -17.73 -13.99 5.52
CA ALA A 40 -18.24 -13.13 4.46
C ALA A 40 -18.12 -13.85 3.11
N PRO A 41 -19.22 -13.98 2.33
CA PRO A 41 -19.27 -14.83 1.14
C PRO A 41 -18.30 -14.38 0.03
N ASP A 42 -17.91 -13.10 0.02
CA ASP A 42 -17.04 -12.52 -1.00
C ASP A 42 -15.60 -12.28 -0.53
N ARG A 43 -15.25 -12.72 0.69
CA ARG A 43 -13.95 -12.44 1.31
C ARG A 43 -12.77 -12.84 0.43
N GLU A 44 -12.86 -14.01 -0.21
CA GLU A 44 -11.79 -14.53 -1.06
C GLU A 44 -11.55 -13.66 -2.29
N ASN A 45 -12.61 -13.20 -2.96
CA ASN A 45 -12.47 -12.33 -4.13
C ASN A 45 -11.87 -10.99 -3.76
N VAL A 46 -12.33 -10.39 -2.65
CA VAL A 46 -11.76 -9.13 -2.16
C VAL A 46 -10.28 -9.29 -1.79
N LEU A 47 -9.87 -10.42 -1.22
CA LEU A 47 -8.45 -10.68 -0.94
C LEU A 47 -7.61 -10.86 -2.22
N LYS A 48 -8.16 -11.46 -3.28
CA LYS A 48 -7.51 -11.54 -4.59
C LYS A 48 -7.31 -10.15 -5.19
N GLU A 49 -8.35 -9.32 -5.17
CA GLU A 49 -8.26 -7.92 -5.62
C GLU A 49 -7.21 -7.13 -4.84
N ILE A 50 -7.18 -7.26 -3.51
CA ILE A 50 -6.14 -6.62 -2.67
C ILE A 50 -4.75 -7.08 -3.10
N LYS A 51 -4.54 -8.38 -3.31
CA LYS A 51 -3.24 -8.92 -3.71
C LYS A 51 -2.80 -8.33 -5.05
N ASP A 52 -3.71 -8.22 -6.01
CA ASP A 52 -3.40 -7.72 -7.35
C ASP A 52 -3.09 -6.22 -7.31
N ARG A 53 -3.90 -5.42 -6.60
CA ARG A 53 -3.60 -4.00 -6.38
C ARG A 53 -2.30 -3.78 -5.61
N SER A 54 -2.03 -4.61 -4.61
CA SER A 54 -0.77 -4.58 -3.85
C SER A 54 0.43 -4.84 -4.77
N THR A 55 0.30 -5.82 -5.66
CA THR A 55 1.33 -6.17 -6.65
C THR A 55 1.55 -5.00 -7.63
N ALA A 56 0.48 -4.41 -8.14
CA ALA A 56 0.54 -3.25 -9.02
C ALA A 56 1.19 -2.03 -8.34
N TRP A 57 0.81 -1.74 -7.08
CA TRP A 57 1.38 -0.66 -6.29
C TRP A 57 2.88 -0.87 -6.04
N VAL A 58 3.31 -2.07 -5.67
CA VAL A 58 4.73 -2.40 -5.50
C VAL A 58 5.49 -2.24 -6.81
N ALA A 59 4.97 -2.79 -7.92
CA ALA A 59 5.60 -2.68 -9.23
C ALA A 59 5.78 -1.22 -9.66
N LYS A 60 4.79 -0.36 -9.36
CA LYS A 60 4.82 1.06 -9.68
C LYS A 60 5.83 1.84 -8.83
N TYR A 61 5.82 1.67 -7.51
CA TYR A 61 6.54 2.58 -6.60
C TYR A 61 7.90 2.08 -6.10
N ARG A 62 8.18 0.76 -6.14
CA ARG A 62 9.44 0.20 -5.57
C ARG A 62 10.71 0.77 -6.20
N ARG A 63 10.64 1.23 -7.45
CA ARG A 63 11.79 1.76 -8.20
C ARG A 63 11.79 3.30 -8.31
N GLN A 64 10.82 3.96 -7.67
CA GLN A 64 10.70 5.41 -7.72
C GLN A 64 11.47 6.05 -6.55
N GLY A 65 12.61 6.67 -6.85
CA GLY A 65 13.48 7.26 -5.82
C GLY A 65 12.82 8.37 -5.00
N SER A 66 11.83 9.07 -5.57
CA SER A 66 11.05 10.11 -4.89
C SER A 66 10.17 9.60 -3.75
N VAL A 67 9.79 8.32 -3.76
CA VAL A 67 8.92 7.71 -2.74
C VAL A 67 9.62 6.64 -1.92
N GLN A 68 10.70 6.03 -2.42
CA GLN A 68 11.35 4.89 -1.74
C GLN A 68 11.89 5.24 -0.34
N GLY A 69 12.29 6.49 -0.11
CA GLY A 69 12.79 6.98 1.18
C GLY A 69 11.70 7.37 2.19
N ARG A 70 10.42 7.27 1.81
CA ARG A 70 9.28 7.75 2.60
C ARG A 70 8.84 6.75 3.66
N PRO A 71 8.69 7.15 4.94
CA PRO A 71 7.98 6.37 5.94
C PRO A 71 6.64 5.79 5.47
N SER A 72 5.81 6.52 4.72
CA SER A 72 4.54 5.97 4.19
C SER A 72 4.77 4.77 3.28
N PHE A 73 5.79 4.85 2.41
CA PHE A 73 6.15 3.78 1.50
C PHE A 73 6.68 2.56 2.27
N ALA A 74 7.63 2.77 3.19
CA ALA A 74 8.24 1.69 3.96
C ALA A 74 7.20 0.88 4.76
N ASN A 75 6.29 1.58 5.46
CA ASN A 75 5.24 0.93 6.25
C ASN A 75 4.21 0.20 5.37
N THR A 76 3.77 0.82 4.28
CA THR A 76 2.84 0.18 3.33
C THR A 76 3.47 -1.05 2.68
N TYR A 77 4.75 -0.96 2.29
CA TYR A 77 5.50 -2.07 1.68
C TYR A 77 5.68 -3.24 2.67
N SER A 78 5.96 -2.96 3.94
CA SER A 78 6.00 -3.98 5.02
C SER A 78 4.66 -4.72 5.12
N ALA A 79 3.56 -3.98 5.23
CA ALA A 79 2.22 -4.53 5.37
C ALA A 79 1.81 -5.39 4.17
N VAL A 80 2.04 -4.88 2.95
CA VAL A 80 1.77 -5.60 1.70
C VAL A 80 2.56 -6.92 1.62
N ASN A 81 3.85 -6.90 1.97
CA ASN A 81 4.66 -8.12 1.97
C ASN A 81 4.22 -9.12 3.03
N ALA A 82 3.76 -8.66 4.20
CA ALA A 82 3.22 -9.55 5.23
C ALA A 82 1.95 -10.27 4.77
N ILE A 83 1.08 -9.58 4.02
CA ILE A 83 -0.14 -10.14 3.42
C ILE A 83 0.23 -11.12 2.30
N ALA A 84 1.08 -10.70 1.36
CA ALA A 84 1.52 -11.54 0.24
C ALA A 84 2.20 -12.83 0.75
N GLY A 85 3.07 -12.72 1.76
CA GLY A 85 3.70 -13.88 2.39
C GLY A 85 2.69 -14.83 3.02
N HIS A 86 1.66 -14.31 3.70
CA HIS A 86 0.58 -15.15 4.25
C HIS A 86 -0.20 -15.88 3.15
N ILE A 87 -0.63 -15.15 2.11
CA ILE A 87 -1.40 -15.74 1.00
C ILE A 87 -0.56 -16.80 0.27
N ASN A 88 0.73 -16.54 0.04
CA ASN A 88 1.61 -17.50 -0.63
C ASN A 88 1.82 -18.78 0.18
N SER A 89 1.84 -18.70 1.52
CA SER A 89 2.03 -19.86 2.39
C SER A 89 0.75 -20.63 2.69
N PHE A 90 -0.41 -19.96 2.75
CA PHE A 90 -1.64 -20.54 3.30
C PHE A 90 -2.87 -20.41 2.39
N GLY A 91 -2.75 -19.74 1.25
CA GLY A 91 -3.88 -19.44 0.36
C GLY A 91 -4.79 -18.31 0.87
N PHE A 92 -5.84 -18.01 0.09
CA PHE A 92 -6.78 -16.92 0.39
C PHE A 92 -7.85 -17.30 1.43
N SER A 93 -8.18 -18.59 1.55
CA SER A 93 -9.21 -19.08 2.45
C SER A 93 -8.73 -19.18 3.91
N THR A 94 -7.41 -19.13 4.14
CA THR A 94 -6.83 -19.17 5.48
C THR A 94 -6.75 -17.76 6.09
N PRO A 95 -7.41 -17.50 7.23
CA PRO A 95 -7.33 -16.19 7.87
C PRO A 95 -5.93 -15.83 8.34
N VAL A 96 -5.59 -14.54 8.25
CA VAL A 96 -4.35 -13.99 8.83
C VAL A 96 -4.41 -14.10 10.36
N PRO A 97 -3.38 -14.64 11.04
CA PRO A 97 -3.36 -14.73 12.50
C PRO A 97 -3.50 -13.35 13.16
N LYS A 98 -4.30 -13.25 14.23
CA LYS A 98 -4.63 -11.98 14.92
C LYS A 98 -3.42 -11.09 15.18
N LYS A 99 -2.37 -11.62 15.82
CA LYS A 99 -1.14 -10.85 16.12
C LYS A 99 -0.44 -10.29 14.87
N ARG A 100 -0.50 -11.02 13.74
CA ARG A 100 0.04 -10.55 12.46
C ARG A 100 -0.86 -9.46 11.87
N LEU A 101 -2.17 -9.67 11.94
CA LEU A 101 -3.16 -8.69 11.48
C LEU A 101 -3.05 -7.37 12.26
N ASP A 102 -2.94 -7.42 13.59
CA ASP A 102 -2.79 -6.25 14.44
C ASP A 102 -1.54 -5.43 14.07
N ARG A 103 -0.43 -6.12 13.73
CA ARG A 103 0.78 -5.45 13.23
C ARG A 103 0.55 -4.79 11.88
N ILE A 104 -0.08 -5.49 10.93
CA ILE A 104 -0.41 -4.95 9.61
C ILE A 104 -1.28 -3.69 9.74
N VAL A 105 -2.33 -3.75 10.57
CA VAL A 105 -3.23 -2.61 10.82
C VAL A 105 -2.47 -1.44 11.41
N LYS A 106 -1.57 -1.69 12.38
CA LYS A 106 -0.72 -0.64 12.95
C LYS A 106 0.17 0.00 11.90
N ASP A 107 0.89 -0.80 11.11
CA ASP A 107 1.80 -0.30 10.07
C ASP A 107 1.05 0.56 9.05
N LEU A 108 -0.14 0.15 8.63
CA LEU A 108 -0.97 0.90 7.67
C LEU A 108 -1.57 2.18 8.27
N THR A 109 -1.98 2.15 9.53
CA THR A 109 -2.47 3.35 10.23
C THR A 109 -1.33 4.38 10.38
N ASP A 110 -0.13 3.91 10.70
CA ASP A 110 1.04 4.79 10.74
C ASP A 110 1.39 5.28 9.33
N ALA A 111 1.33 4.43 8.30
CA ALA A 111 1.56 4.82 6.90
C ALA A 111 0.59 5.92 6.44
N GLU A 112 -0.69 5.82 6.76
CA GLU A 112 -1.72 6.81 6.40
C GLU A 112 -1.41 8.18 6.99
N ARG A 113 -1.03 8.23 8.27
CA ARG A 113 -0.64 9.47 8.96
C ARG A 113 0.61 10.11 8.36
N GLN A 114 1.55 9.30 7.88
CA GLN A 114 2.77 9.79 7.22
C GLN A 114 2.45 10.33 5.83
N LEU A 115 1.64 9.59 5.08
CA LEU A 115 1.20 9.93 3.73
C LEU A 115 0.47 11.28 3.70
N GLN A 116 -0.44 11.53 4.65
CA GLN A 116 -1.15 12.81 4.80
C GLN A 116 -0.21 14.00 5.08
N ARG A 117 1.02 13.74 5.51
CA ARG A 117 2.06 14.76 5.77
C ARG A 117 3.09 14.84 4.64
N GLY A 118 2.88 14.12 3.54
CA GLY A 118 3.84 14.01 2.43
C GLY A 118 5.12 13.26 2.80
N ARG A 119 5.06 12.38 3.82
CA ARG A 119 6.20 11.65 4.37
C ARG A 119 6.08 10.16 4.16
#